data_AF-A0AAF0V6U9-F1
#
_entry.id   AF-A0AAF0V6U9-F1
#
_cell.length_a   1.000
_cell.length_b   1.000
_cell.length_c   1.000
_cell.angle_alpha   90.00
_cell.angle_beta   90.00
_cell.angle_gamma   90.00
#
_symmetry.space_group_name_H-M   'P 1'
#
loop_
_entity.id
_entity.type
_entity.pdbx_description
1 polymer ?
#
loop_
_entity_poly.entity_id
_entity_poly.type
_entity_poly.pdbx_seq_one_letter_code
_entity_poly.pdbx_strand_id
1 'polypeptide(L)'
;MVTNEELLANWQIGAGEDCCVYELDHHVVSVSIVITSLGTDFTKLESFRKVVVFAENLVSGLDRSWQRPPGVKEKLIDSKASKGLYYIEYTLQNPGECLGHLFSMLGIRDNGIYNRLHTLTGQFVEEEAEKYGAKIQ
;
A
#
# COMPACT_ATOMS: atom_id res chain seq x y z
N MET A 1 -21.99 13.12 -5.18
CA MET A 1 -21.96 11.72 -4.70
C MET A 1 -21.72 10.86 -5.91
N VAL A 2 -20.46 10.49 -6.18
CA VAL A 2 -20.14 9.52 -7.23
C VAL A 2 -20.24 8.16 -6.56
N THR A 3 -21.15 7.33 -7.03
CA THR A 3 -21.32 5.95 -6.54
C THR A 3 -20.07 5.15 -6.91
N ASN A 4 -19.64 4.25 -6.03
CA ASN A 4 -18.43 3.41 -6.19
C ASN A 4 -18.40 2.59 -7.49
N GLU A 5 -19.51 2.48 -8.21
CA GLU A 5 -19.65 1.73 -9.46
C GLU A 5 -19.12 2.49 -10.69
N GLU A 6 -19.14 3.82 -10.72
CA GLU A 6 -18.67 4.60 -11.88
C GLU A 6 -17.14 4.72 -11.94
N LEU A 7 -16.45 4.57 -10.80
CA LEU A 7 -14.98 4.64 -10.75
C LEU A 7 -14.34 3.40 -11.38
N LEU A 8 -14.95 2.23 -11.23
CA LEU A 8 -14.40 0.94 -11.67
C LEU A 8 -14.49 0.68 -13.19
N ALA A 9 -15.27 1.46 -13.93
CA ALA A 9 -15.54 1.20 -15.35
C ALA A 9 -14.30 1.31 -16.27
N ASN A 10 -13.27 2.05 -15.83
CA ASN A 10 -12.05 2.29 -16.62
C ASN A 10 -10.79 1.57 -16.06
N TRP A 11 -10.94 0.65 -15.11
CA TRP A 11 -9.81 0.03 -14.40
C TRP A 11 -9.34 -1.22 -15.14
N GLN A 12 -8.08 -1.24 -15.59
CA GLN A 12 -7.47 -2.42 -16.20
C GLN A 12 -6.86 -3.32 -15.11
N ILE A 13 -7.17 -4.62 -15.15
CA ILE A 13 -6.64 -5.61 -14.19
C ILE A 13 -5.30 -6.13 -14.70
N GLY A 14 -4.22 -5.83 -14.00
CA GLY A 14 -2.91 -6.47 -14.18
C GLY A 14 -2.91 -7.90 -13.64
N ALA A 15 -2.36 -8.84 -14.41
CA ALA A 15 -2.35 -10.27 -14.07
C ALA A 15 -1.20 -10.61 -13.09
N GLY A 16 -1.52 -10.72 -11.79
CA GLY A 16 -0.70 -11.40 -10.79
C GLY A 16 -1.54 -12.48 -10.10
N GLU A 17 -1.01 -13.71 -9.98
CA GLU A 17 -1.78 -14.91 -9.57
C GLU A 17 -2.49 -14.78 -8.20
N ASP A 18 -2.10 -13.84 -7.34
CA ASP A 18 -2.75 -13.53 -6.04
C ASP A 18 -2.93 -12.01 -5.77
N CYS A 19 -2.71 -11.17 -6.78
CA CYS A 19 -2.72 -9.70 -6.64
C CYS A 19 -3.47 -9.05 -7.81
N CYS A 20 -4.51 -8.26 -7.51
CA CYS A 20 -5.15 -7.42 -8.51
C CYS A 20 -4.51 -6.04 -8.49
N VAL A 21 -3.82 -5.67 -9.58
CA VAL A 21 -3.32 -4.32 -9.82
C VAL A 21 -4.30 -3.62 -10.74
N TYR A 22 -4.75 -2.44 -10.35
CA TYR A 22 -5.62 -1.59 -11.13
C TYR A 22 -4.86 -0.32 -11.51
N GLU A 23 -4.72 -0.07 -12.81
CA GLU A 23 -4.08 1.14 -13.34
C GLU A 23 -5.13 2.09 -13.92
N LEU A 24 -5.02 3.38 -13.61
CA LEU A 24 -5.84 4.45 -14.18
C LEU A 24 -4.95 5.35 -15.04
N ASP A 25 -5.36 5.58 -16.30
CA ASP A 25 -4.79 6.51 -17.28
C ASP A 25 -3.31 6.90 -17.09
N HIS A 26 -2.42 6.26 -17.85
CA HIS A 26 -1.01 6.65 -18.04
C HIS A 26 -0.20 6.81 -16.74
N HIS A 27 0.16 5.69 -16.10
CA HIS A 27 1.25 5.61 -15.10
C HIS A 27 1.15 6.50 -13.84
N VAL A 28 0.11 7.33 -13.68
CA VAL A 28 0.10 8.31 -12.58
C VAL A 28 -0.52 7.77 -11.31
N VAL A 29 -1.44 6.83 -11.40
CA VAL A 29 -2.10 6.22 -10.23
C VAL A 29 -2.25 4.70 -10.44
N SER A 30 -1.76 3.92 -9.48
CA SER A 30 -1.98 2.48 -9.43
C SER A 30 -2.52 2.06 -8.07
N VAL A 31 -3.39 1.05 -8.05
CA VAL A 31 -3.95 0.48 -6.82
C VAL A 31 -3.74 -1.01 -6.86
N SER A 32 -3.10 -1.57 -5.85
CA SER A 32 -2.81 -3.00 -5.73
C SER A 32 -3.47 -3.59 -4.49
N ILE A 33 -4.06 -4.77 -4.63
CA ILE A 33 -4.58 -5.56 -3.50
C ILE A 33 -3.80 -6.85 -3.43
N VAL A 34 -3.22 -7.13 -2.27
CA VAL A 34 -2.48 -8.35 -1.96
C VAL A 34 -3.18 -9.07 -0.80
N ILE A 35 -3.42 -10.36 -0.96
CA ILE A 35 -4.00 -11.20 0.09
C ILE A 35 -2.98 -12.26 0.49
N THR A 36 -2.57 -12.27 1.76
CA THR A 36 -1.56 -13.19 2.28
C THR A 36 -2.14 -14.05 3.38
N SER A 37 -1.94 -15.36 3.30
CA SER A 37 -2.31 -16.29 4.38
C SER A 37 -1.43 -16.06 5.61
N LEU A 38 -2.03 -16.06 6.79
CA LEU A 38 -1.34 -15.87 8.06
C LEU A 38 -1.35 -17.14 8.90
N GLY A 39 -0.29 -17.31 9.70
CA GLY A 39 -0.23 -18.32 10.74
C GLY A 39 -1.23 -18.06 11.87
N THR A 40 -1.52 -19.09 12.66
CA THR A 40 -2.50 -19.05 13.76
C THR A 40 -2.19 -18.01 14.84
N ASP A 41 -0.92 -17.61 14.98
CA ASP A 41 -0.46 -16.63 15.98
C ASP A 41 -0.85 -15.17 15.62
N PHE A 42 -1.23 -14.93 14.35
CA PHE A 42 -1.58 -13.61 13.84
C PHE A 42 -3.09 -13.46 13.70
N THR A 43 -3.75 -13.14 14.82
CA THR A 43 -5.21 -12.96 14.90
C THR A 43 -5.65 -11.51 14.78
N LYS A 44 -4.78 -10.56 15.10
CA LYS A 44 -5.02 -9.12 14.97
C LYS A 44 -3.77 -8.42 14.44
N LEU A 45 -3.92 -7.23 13.89
CA LEU A 45 -2.75 -6.47 13.38
C LEU A 45 -1.75 -6.15 14.48
N GLU A 46 -2.22 -6.01 15.73
CA GLU A 46 -1.36 -5.80 16.89
C GLU A 46 -0.42 -6.99 17.15
N SER A 47 -0.72 -8.19 16.63
CA SER A 47 0.23 -9.33 16.62
C SER A 47 1.52 -9.00 15.87
N PHE A 48 1.48 -8.08 14.89
CA PHE A 48 2.66 -7.60 14.17
C PHE A 48 3.45 -6.51 14.89
N ARG A 49 3.00 -6.06 16.07
CA ARG A 49 3.41 -4.86 16.84
C ARG A 49 2.55 -3.63 16.52
N LYS A 50 2.77 -2.56 17.30
CA LYS A 50 2.12 -1.25 17.12
C LYS A 50 2.41 -0.69 15.73
N VAL A 51 1.43 0.01 15.17
CA VAL A 51 1.49 0.57 13.81
C VAL A 51 2.75 1.35 13.50
N VAL A 52 3.25 2.18 14.43
CA VAL A 52 4.46 2.98 14.23
C VAL A 52 5.68 2.08 13.99
N VAL A 53 5.91 1.12 14.88
CA VAL A 53 7.05 0.18 14.77
C VAL A 53 6.89 -0.72 13.56
N PHE A 54 5.66 -1.11 13.23
CA PHE A 54 5.38 -1.89 12.04
C PHE A 54 5.70 -1.10 10.76
N ALA A 55 5.25 0.15 10.68
CA ALA A 55 5.47 1.04 9.54
C ALA A 55 6.95 1.37 9.35
N GLU A 56 7.68 1.68 10.43
CA GLU A 56 9.13 1.89 10.37
C GLU A 56 9.86 0.66 9.82
N ASN A 57 9.54 -0.53 10.33
CA ASN A 57 10.15 -1.77 9.84
C ASN A 57 9.80 -2.04 8.37
N LEU A 58 8.52 -1.87 7.99
CA LEU A 58 8.07 -2.05 6.62
C LEU A 58 8.83 -1.13 5.67
N VAL A 59 8.86 0.17 5.98
CA VAL A 59 9.51 1.19 5.16
C VAL A 59 11.03 0.93 5.10
N SER A 60 11.70 0.76 6.25
CA SER A 60 13.14 0.45 6.28
C SER A 60 13.54 -0.82 5.51
N GLY A 61 12.63 -1.79 5.39
CA GLY A 61 12.85 -3.01 4.61
C GLY A 61 12.82 -2.76 3.09
N LEU A 62 12.24 -1.65 2.66
CA LEU A 62 12.24 -1.20 1.26
C LEU A 62 13.52 -0.43 0.91
N ASP A 63 14.30 0.08 1.89
CA ASP A 63 15.53 0.82 1.63
C ASP A 63 16.58 -0.03 0.96
N ARG A 64 16.97 0.40 -0.24
CA ARG A 64 18.12 -0.15 -0.97
C ARG A 64 19.08 0.95 -1.42
N SER A 65 18.97 2.15 -0.87
CA SER A 65 19.83 3.29 -1.20
C SER A 65 21.31 3.02 -0.91
N TRP A 66 21.60 2.11 0.04
CA TRP A 66 22.95 1.68 0.40
C TRP A 66 23.62 0.72 -0.60
N GLN A 67 22.86 0.10 -1.52
CA GLN A 67 23.40 -0.82 -2.51
C GLN A 67 24.21 -0.08 -3.60
N ARG A 68 25.07 -0.79 -4.33
CA ARG A 68 25.81 -0.25 -5.48
C ARG A 68 25.54 -1.10 -6.73
N PRO A 69 24.87 -0.56 -7.78
CA PRO A 69 24.38 0.82 -7.89
C PRO A 69 23.28 1.17 -6.86
N PRO A 70 23.11 2.48 -6.52
CA PRO A 70 22.09 2.91 -5.57
C PRO A 70 20.72 2.37 -5.95
N GLY A 71 20.01 1.79 -4.99
CA GLY A 71 18.65 1.29 -5.17
C GLY A 71 17.59 2.31 -4.76
N VAL A 72 16.40 1.80 -4.49
CA VAL A 72 15.23 2.57 -4.05
C VAL A 72 15.53 3.30 -2.74
N LYS A 73 15.13 4.57 -2.66
CA LYS A 73 15.14 5.37 -1.42
C LYS A 73 13.71 5.58 -0.95
N GLU A 74 13.47 5.42 0.33
CA GLU A 74 12.16 5.54 0.93
C GLU A 74 12.10 6.55 2.08
N LYS A 75 10.89 6.91 2.47
CA LYS A 75 10.64 7.73 3.65
C LYS A 75 9.23 7.49 4.19
N LEU A 76 9.11 7.24 5.50
CA LEU A 76 7.82 7.18 6.18
C LEU A 76 7.29 8.60 6.38
N ILE A 77 6.03 8.84 6.00
CA ILE A 77 5.32 10.13 6.19
C ILE A 77 4.44 10.06 7.43
N ASP A 78 3.50 9.13 7.46
CA ASP A 78 2.55 8.96 8.57
C ASP A 78 2.21 7.49 8.79
N SER A 79 1.80 7.17 10.02
CA SER A 79 1.31 5.85 10.38
C SER A 79 0.22 5.94 11.44
N LYS A 80 -0.91 5.30 11.18
CA LYS A 80 -2.10 5.39 12.04
C LYS A 80 -2.83 4.07 12.14
N ALA A 81 -3.24 3.72 13.36
CA ALA A 81 -4.14 2.61 13.61
C ALA A 81 -5.53 3.15 13.94
N SER A 82 -6.56 2.62 13.27
CA SER A 82 -7.95 2.98 13.55
C SER A 82 -8.87 1.82 13.19
N LYS A 83 -9.83 1.51 14.06
CA LYS A 83 -10.85 0.47 13.84
C LYS A 83 -10.29 -0.91 13.45
N GLY A 84 -9.11 -1.29 13.95
CA GLY A 84 -8.47 -2.56 13.64
C GLY A 84 -7.80 -2.62 12.26
N LEU A 85 -7.56 -1.45 11.64
CA LEU A 85 -6.82 -1.29 10.39
C LEU A 85 -5.57 -0.45 10.63
N TYR A 86 -4.51 -0.73 9.88
CA TYR A 86 -3.30 0.09 9.83
C TYR A 86 -3.29 0.88 8.53
N TYR A 87 -3.03 2.17 8.64
CA TYR A 87 -2.85 3.11 7.54
C TYR A 87 -1.41 3.59 7.59
N ILE A 88 -0.71 3.48 6.47
CA ILE A 88 0.72 3.79 6.37
C ILE A 88 0.91 4.61 5.11
N GLU A 89 1.49 5.79 5.26
CA GLU A 89 1.81 6.69 4.17
C GLU A 89 3.32 6.84 4.08
N TYR A 90 3.88 6.62 2.89
CA TYR A 90 5.32 6.65 2.67
C TYR A 90 5.65 6.97 1.22
N THR A 91 6.86 7.45 0.98
CA THR A 91 7.34 7.73 -0.38
C THR A 91 8.39 6.72 -0.80
N LEU A 92 8.42 6.40 -2.09
CA LEU A 92 9.48 5.63 -2.74
C LEU A 92 10.06 6.43 -3.91
N GLN A 93 11.38 6.49 -3.98
CA GLN A 93 12.13 7.13 -5.06
C GLN A 93 13.08 6.11 -5.68
N ASN A 94 12.77 5.68 -6.90
CA ASN A 94 13.69 4.87 -7.68
C ASN A 94 14.79 5.76 -8.28
N PRO A 95 16.03 5.26 -8.43
CA PRO A 95 17.10 6.00 -9.08
C PRO A 95 16.72 6.37 -10.52
N GLY A 96 16.59 7.67 -10.79
CA GLY A 96 16.24 8.18 -12.13
C GLY A 96 14.74 8.32 -12.40
N GLU A 97 13.87 8.02 -11.43
CA GLU A 97 12.41 8.22 -11.53
C GLU A 97 11.92 9.31 -10.55
N CYS A 98 10.68 9.76 -10.76
CA CYS A 98 10.00 10.72 -9.88
C CYS A 98 9.63 10.09 -8.53
N LEU A 99 9.40 10.94 -7.51
CA LEU A 99 8.95 10.48 -6.20
C LEU A 99 7.52 9.93 -6.28
N GLY A 100 7.37 8.65 -5.97
CA GLY A 100 6.07 8.01 -5.78
C GLY A 100 5.61 8.16 -4.34
N HIS A 101 4.39 8.63 -4.14
CA HIS A 101 3.69 8.58 -2.86
C HIS A 101 2.84 7.31 -2.80
N LEU A 102 2.91 6.60 -1.69
CA LEU A 102 2.18 5.37 -1.46
C LEU A 102 1.35 5.48 -0.19
N PHE A 103 0.12 5.00 -0.30
CA PHE A 103 -0.80 4.85 0.80
C PHE A 103 -1.20 3.38 0.92
N SER A 104 -0.84 2.75 2.04
CA SER A 104 -1.15 1.35 2.32
C SER A 104 -2.14 1.23 3.47
N MET A 105 -3.22 0.52 3.23
CA MET A 105 -4.17 0.08 4.25
C MET A 105 -4.05 -1.43 4.45
N LEU A 106 -3.87 -1.85 5.70
CA LEU A 106 -3.76 -3.25 6.09
C LEU A 106 -4.90 -3.64 7.03
N GLY A 107 -5.39 -4.86 6.88
CA GLY A 107 -6.44 -5.44 7.71
C GLY A 107 -6.33 -6.96 7.78
N ILE A 108 -6.66 -7.55 8.94
CA ILE A 108 -6.79 -9.01 9.07
C ILE A 108 -8.27 -9.38 9.01
N ARG A 109 -8.58 -10.41 8.23
CA ARG A 109 -9.89 -11.06 8.22
C ARG A 109 -9.72 -12.56 8.47
N ASP A 110 -10.55 -13.09 9.35
CA ASP A 110 -10.70 -14.53 9.58
C ASP A 110 -11.79 -15.10 8.67
N ASN A 111 -11.52 -16.23 8.03
CA ASN A 111 -12.50 -16.97 7.22
C ASN A 111 -12.99 -18.26 7.90
N GLY A 112 -12.64 -18.47 9.18
CA GLY A 112 -12.99 -19.63 10.00
C GLY A 112 -12.01 -20.80 9.90
N ILE A 113 -11.03 -20.74 8.99
CA ILE A 113 -10.02 -21.79 8.81
C ILE A 113 -8.60 -21.20 8.93
N TYR A 114 -8.35 -20.06 8.28
CA TYR A 114 -7.08 -19.35 8.33
C TYR A 114 -7.30 -17.83 8.34
N ASN A 115 -6.48 -17.13 9.11
CA ASN A 115 -6.43 -15.67 9.04
C ASN A 115 -5.77 -15.23 7.73
N ARG A 116 -6.26 -14.16 7.14
CA ARG A 116 -5.68 -13.53 5.94
C ARG A 116 -5.38 -12.08 6.20
N LEU A 117 -4.18 -11.65 5.81
CA LEU A 117 -3.79 -10.26 5.72
C LEU A 117 -4.25 -9.73 4.37
N HIS A 118 -5.03 -8.67 4.39
CA HIS A 118 -5.39 -7.89 3.23
C HIS A 118 -4.56 -6.61 3.25
N THR A 119 -3.80 -6.37 2.19
CA THR A 119 -3.02 -5.17 1.98
C THR A 119 -3.53 -4.49 0.72
N LEU A 120 -4.04 -3.26 0.86
CA LEU A 120 -4.42 -2.38 -0.23
C LEU A 120 -3.37 -1.28 -0.31
N THR A 121 -2.70 -1.13 -1.43
CA THR A 121 -1.71 -0.07 -1.65
C THR A 121 -2.09 0.75 -2.86
N GLY A 122 -2.41 2.02 -2.65
CA GLY A 122 -2.48 3.03 -3.70
C GLY A 122 -1.13 3.70 -3.87
N GLN A 123 -0.72 3.94 -5.11
CA GLN A 123 0.49 4.68 -5.45
C GLN A 123 0.11 5.79 -6.43
N PHE A 124 0.70 6.98 -6.24
CA PHE A 124 0.60 8.08 -7.17
C PHE A 124 1.89 8.90 -7.24
N VAL A 125 2.13 9.62 -8.33
CA VAL A 125 3.30 10.50 -8.47
C VAL A 125 3.04 11.84 -7.77
N GLU A 126 4.05 12.40 -7.09
CA GLU A 126 3.93 13.63 -6.29
C GLU A 126 3.38 14.84 -7.08
N GLU A 127 3.67 14.90 -8.39
CA GLU A 127 3.18 15.97 -9.29
C GLU A 127 1.64 16.04 -9.38
N GLU A 128 0.91 14.99 -8.98
CA GLU A 128 -0.56 14.99 -8.93
C GLU A 128 -1.13 14.83 -7.51
N ALA A 129 -0.32 14.99 -6.46
CA ALA A 129 -0.75 14.90 -5.06
C ALA A 129 -1.90 15.87 -4.74
N GLU A 130 -1.90 17.08 -5.31
CA GLU A 130 -2.98 18.07 -5.15
C GLU A 130 -4.30 17.64 -5.80
N LYS A 131 -4.27 16.74 -6.80
CA LYS A 131 -5.44 16.37 -7.61
C LYS A 131 -6.08 15.05 -7.17
N TYR A 132 -5.29 14.09 -6.67
CA TYR A 132 -5.78 12.77 -6.25
C TYR A 132 -5.60 12.45 -4.77
N GLY A 133 -4.81 13.24 -4.01
CA GLY A 133 -4.62 13.02 -2.57
C GLY A 133 -5.93 12.95 -1.80
N ALA A 134 -6.90 13.80 -2.14
CA ALA A 134 -8.23 13.80 -1.51
C ALA A 134 -9.15 12.63 -1.92
N LYS A 135 -8.81 11.87 -2.97
CA LYS A 135 -9.62 10.71 -3.44
C LYS A 135 -9.09 9.36 -2.95
N ILE A 136 -7.83 9.31 -2.53
CA ILE A 136 -7.15 8.07 -2.11
C ILE A 136 -7.12 7.94 -0.57
N GLN A 137 -7.23 9.07 0.16
CA GLN A 137 -7.21 9.13 1.63
C GLN A 137 -8.56 8.76 2.29
#